data_AF-A0A2V6EWB2-F1
#
_entry.id   AF-A0A2V6EWB2-F1
#
_cell.length_a   1.000
_cell.length_b   1.000
_cell.length_c   1.000
_cell.angle_alpha   90.00
_cell.angle_beta   90.00
_cell.angle_gamma   90.00
#
_symmetry.space_group_name_H-M   'P 1'
#
loop_
_entity.id
_entity.type
_entity.pdbx_description
1 polymer ?
#
loop_
_entity_poly.entity_id
_entity_poly.type
_entity_poly.pdbx_seq_one_letter_code
_entity_poly.pdbx_strand_id
1 'polypeptide(L)'
;MKRLEYLDGLAKTVRDEPLLQVATQMLDWEVRTIEFRAKRYVYSVTMLEPALGVHTAQASSPSAAAAWLRGFNEIETLIRDAFDALFGFLENIQYAVDLNVITQDDVYAAPLSYYLGKLCEKDEWTHCAICRYLAGYGFPKTERLLRYYRARFSPKIEPLTEDQIQICNKDLESELRAEEVRKAAEIKGL
;
A
#
# COMPACT_ATOMS: atom_id res chain seq x y z
N MET A 1 -1.52 19.67 26.27
CA MET A 1 -1.09 18.27 26.12
C MET A 1 0.35 18.28 25.67
N LYS A 2 1.26 17.57 26.34
CA LYS A 2 2.66 17.50 25.90
C LYS A 2 2.75 16.61 24.67
N ARG A 3 3.66 16.93 23.75
CA ARG A 3 3.89 16.21 22.48
C ARG A 3 4.00 14.69 22.66
N LEU A 4 4.74 14.25 23.67
CA LEU A 4 4.91 12.83 24.00
C LEU A 4 3.59 12.16 24.45
N GLU A 5 2.77 12.85 25.25
CA GLU A 5 1.46 12.33 25.69
C GLU A 5 0.51 12.10 24.49
N TYR A 6 0.62 12.95 23.46
CA TYR A 6 -0.15 12.77 22.23
C TYR A 6 0.29 11.51 21.47
N LEU A 7 1.61 11.30 21.31
CA LEU A 7 2.17 10.12 20.64
C LEU A 7 1.82 8.82 21.38
N ASP A 8 1.89 8.83 22.71
CA ASP A 8 1.45 7.69 23.53
C ASP A 8 -0.05 7.44 23.37
N GLY A 9 -0.85 8.51 23.26
CA GLY A 9 -2.26 8.46 22.93
C GLY A 9 -2.53 7.77 21.59
N LEU A 10 -1.77 8.11 20.54
CA LEU A 10 -1.89 7.46 19.22
C LEU A 10 -1.59 5.95 19.30
N ALA A 11 -0.50 5.57 19.98
CA ALA A 11 -0.13 4.17 20.14
C ALA A 11 -1.19 3.39 20.94
N LYS A 12 -1.79 4.04 21.95
CA LYS A 12 -2.92 3.49 22.70
C LYS A 12 -4.15 3.32 21.81
N THR A 13 -4.50 4.28 20.96
CA THR A 13 -5.63 4.17 20.03
C THR A 13 -5.50 2.95 19.12
N VAL A 14 -4.33 2.71 18.51
CA VAL A 14 -4.12 1.52 17.67
C VAL A 14 -4.31 0.22 18.46
N ARG A 15 -3.93 0.22 19.74
CA ARG A 15 -4.07 -0.93 20.64
C ARG A 15 -5.50 -1.13 21.13
N ASP A 16 -6.28 -0.09 21.29
CA ASP A 16 -7.59 -0.20 21.93
C ASP A 16 -8.72 -0.31 20.90
N GLU A 17 -8.50 0.14 19.65
CA GLU A 17 -9.49 0.10 18.56
C GLU A 17 -9.44 -1.21 17.76
N PRO A 18 -10.47 -2.08 17.83
CA PRO A 18 -10.44 -3.40 17.20
C PRO A 18 -10.24 -3.35 15.68
N LEU A 19 -10.85 -2.39 15.00
CA LEU A 19 -10.72 -2.25 13.55
C LEU A 19 -9.31 -1.81 13.13
N LEU A 20 -8.64 -0.98 13.93
CA LEU A 20 -7.23 -0.61 13.68
C LEU A 20 -6.30 -1.82 13.88
N GLN A 21 -6.56 -2.64 14.89
CA GLN A 21 -5.82 -3.89 15.07
C GLN A 21 -6.00 -4.83 13.88
N VAL A 22 -7.22 -4.96 13.36
CA VAL A 22 -7.48 -5.79 12.18
C VAL A 22 -6.74 -5.23 10.95
N ALA A 23 -6.79 -3.93 10.72
CA ALA A 23 -6.09 -3.30 9.59
C ALA A 23 -4.57 -3.48 9.68
N THR A 24 -3.98 -3.29 10.87
CA THR A 24 -2.54 -3.51 11.10
C THR A 24 -2.14 -4.96 10.88
N GLN A 25 -3.00 -5.93 11.25
CA GLN A 25 -2.81 -7.34 10.92
C GLN A 25 -3.00 -7.65 9.42
N MET A 26 -3.82 -6.91 8.68
CA MET A 26 -3.94 -7.10 7.23
C MET A 26 -2.74 -6.52 6.47
N LEU A 27 -2.11 -5.47 7.01
CA LEU A 27 -0.94 -4.85 6.39
C LEU A 27 0.33 -5.67 6.53
N ASP A 28 0.50 -6.30 7.69
CA ASP A 28 1.74 -6.96 8.09
C ASP A 28 1.89 -8.38 7.51
N TRP A 29 0.80 -9.02 7.09
CA TRP A 29 0.80 -10.38 6.54
C TRP A 29 0.20 -10.45 5.13
N GLU A 30 0.78 -11.28 4.27
CA GLU A 30 0.23 -11.57 2.94
C GLU A 30 -1.03 -12.45 3.01
N VAL A 31 -1.03 -13.45 3.89
CA VAL A 31 -2.17 -14.34 4.14
C VAL A 31 -2.29 -14.60 5.64
N ARG A 32 -3.49 -14.48 6.20
CA ARG A 32 -3.71 -14.76 7.63
C ARG A 32 -5.15 -15.13 7.97
N THR A 33 -5.32 -15.92 9.02
CA THR A 33 -6.63 -16.05 9.68
C THR A 33 -6.82 -14.93 10.70
N ILE A 34 -7.88 -14.15 10.56
CA ILE A 34 -8.25 -13.05 11.43
C ILE A 34 -9.50 -13.44 12.23
N GLU A 35 -9.45 -13.22 13.54
CA GLU A 35 -10.58 -13.40 14.43
C GLU A 35 -11.18 -12.05 14.79
N PHE A 36 -12.45 -11.83 14.41
CA PHE A 36 -13.15 -10.59 14.67
C PHE A 36 -14.61 -10.86 15.04
N ARG A 37 -15.05 -10.33 16.20
CA ARG A 37 -16.41 -10.50 16.73
C ARG A 37 -16.88 -11.97 16.72
N ALA A 38 -16.05 -12.87 17.24
CA ALA A 38 -16.29 -14.32 17.31
C ALA A 38 -16.45 -15.04 15.94
N LYS A 39 -16.11 -14.38 14.83
CA LYS A 39 -16.01 -14.99 13.50
C LYS A 39 -14.54 -15.13 13.09
N ARG A 40 -14.25 -16.17 12.30
CA ARG A 40 -12.92 -16.42 11.71
C ARG A 40 -12.97 -16.10 10.22
N TYR A 41 -12.00 -15.32 9.76
CA TYR A 41 -11.87 -14.91 8.38
C TYR A 41 -10.51 -15.31 7.83
N VAL A 42 -10.45 -15.83 6.60
CA VAL A 42 -9.17 -16.05 5.91
C VAL A 42 -8.94 -14.85 4.99
N TYR A 43 -7.95 -14.05 5.33
CA TYR A 43 -7.52 -12.88 4.57
C TYR A 43 -6.32 -13.22 3.68
N SER A 44 -6.31 -12.64 2.48
CA SER A 44 -5.17 -12.56 1.58
C SER A 44 -5.03 -11.12 1.09
N VAL A 45 -3.80 -10.64 0.92
CA VAL A 45 -3.50 -9.28 0.41
C VAL A 45 -4.15 -9.03 -0.96
N THR A 46 -4.33 -10.07 -1.76
CA THR A 46 -5.04 -10.01 -3.05
C THR A 46 -6.52 -9.63 -2.91
N MET A 47 -7.08 -9.70 -1.70
CA MET A 47 -8.45 -9.27 -1.39
C MET A 47 -8.54 -7.76 -1.12
N LEU A 48 -7.42 -7.04 -0.93
CA LEU A 48 -7.43 -5.60 -0.72
C LEU A 48 -7.97 -4.85 -1.94
N GLU A 49 -7.46 -5.17 -3.13
CA GLU A 49 -7.91 -4.52 -4.37
C GLU A 49 -9.44 -4.64 -4.57
N PRO A 50 -10.05 -5.85 -4.54
CA PRO A 50 -11.49 -5.95 -4.70
C PRO A 50 -12.28 -5.32 -3.55
N ALA A 51 -11.80 -5.43 -2.31
CA ALA A 51 -12.47 -4.81 -1.16
C ALA A 51 -12.44 -3.27 -1.25
N LEU A 52 -11.35 -2.67 -1.70
CA LEU A 52 -11.18 -1.22 -1.84
C LEU A 52 -11.71 -0.68 -3.18
N GLY A 53 -12.53 -1.45 -3.91
CA GLY A 53 -13.19 -1.00 -5.14
C GLY A 53 -14.06 0.25 -4.94
N VAL A 54 -14.03 1.15 -5.94
CA VAL A 54 -14.78 2.42 -5.96
C VAL A 54 -15.61 2.53 -7.24
N HIS A 55 -16.82 3.08 -7.12
CA HIS A 55 -17.83 3.20 -8.18
C HIS A 55 -17.38 3.89 -9.47
N THR A 56 -16.48 4.89 -9.38
CA THR A 56 -16.28 5.88 -10.46
C THR A 56 -14.91 5.84 -11.14
N ALA A 57 -14.01 4.95 -10.77
CA ALA A 57 -12.69 4.90 -11.40
C ALA A 57 -12.75 4.10 -12.71
N GLN A 58 -12.67 4.79 -13.86
CA GLN A 58 -12.46 4.22 -15.20
C GLN A 58 -11.26 3.25 -15.29
N ALA A 59 -10.40 3.21 -14.27
CA ALA A 59 -9.19 2.40 -14.20
C ALA A 59 -9.23 1.32 -13.09
N SER A 60 -10.38 1.00 -12.50
CA SER A 60 -10.52 -0.13 -11.58
C SER A 60 -10.19 -1.43 -12.30
N SER A 61 -9.42 -2.31 -11.66
CA SER A 61 -9.23 -3.68 -12.14
C SER A 61 -10.59 -4.39 -12.31
N PRO A 62 -10.71 -5.33 -13.26
CA PRO A 62 -11.94 -6.12 -13.42
C PRO A 62 -12.42 -6.76 -12.11
N SER A 63 -11.50 -7.17 -11.23
CA SER A 63 -11.81 -7.76 -9.92
C SER A 63 -12.55 -6.78 -9.00
N ALA A 64 -12.08 -5.54 -8.90
CA ALA A 64 -12.66 -4.49 -8.09
C ALA A 64 -14.00 -3.97 -8.64
N ALA A 65 -14.11 -3.87 -9.97
CA ALA A 65 -15.37 -3.53 -10.62
C ALA A 65 -16.44 -4.62 -10.38
N ALA A 66 -16.05 -5.89 -10.51
CA ALA A 66 -16.94 -7.02 -10.26
C ALA A 66 -17.39 -7.11 -8.80
N ALA A 67 -16.47 -6.91 -7.84
CA ALA A 67 -16.79 -6.90 -6.42
C ALA A 67 -17.80 -5.80 -6.05
N TRP A 68 -17.62 -4.60 -6.60
CA TRP A 68 -18.56 -3.50 -6.40
C TRP A 68 -19.96 -3.83 -6.97
N LEU A 69 -20.02 -4.33 -8.22
CA LEU A 69 -21.29 -4.67 -8.88
C LEU A 69 -22.09 -5.75 -8.13
N ARG A 70 -21.40 -6.77 -7.61
CA ARG A 70 -22.05 -7.87 -6.87
C ARG A 70 -22.34 -7.53 -5.40
N GLY A 71 -21.82 -6.42 -4.89
CA GLY A 71 -21.76 -6.11 -3.47
C GLY A 71 -20.62 -6.85 -2.74
N PHE A 72 -20.14 -6.26 -1.66
CA PHE A 72 -19.05 -6.82 -0.87
C PHE A 72 -19.51 -8.03 -0.05
N ASN A 73 -18.71 -9.08 -0.03
CA ASN A 73 -18.93 -10.22 0.88
C ASN A 73 -18.46 -9.87 2.31
N GLU A 74 -18.70 -10.75 3.28
CA GLU A 74 -18.39 -10.43 4.70
C GLU A 74 -16.93 -10.07 4.96
N ILE A 75 -15.96 -10.74 4.31
CA ILE A 75 -14.53 -10.42 4.52
C ILE A 75 -14.15 -9.12 3.82
N GLU A 76 -14.70 -8.85 2.65
CA GLU A 76 -14.50 -7.57 1.96
C GLU A 76 -15.08 -6.41 2.77
N THR A 77 -16.26 -6.57 3.38
CA THR A 77 -16.82 -5.58 4.30
C THR A 77 -15.90 -5.36 5.50
N LEU A 78 -15.38 -6.42 6.12
CA LEU A 78 -14.44 -6.30 7.23
C LEU A 78 -13.15 -5.55 6.81
N ILE A 79 -12.59 -5.87 5.64
CA ILE A 79 -11.41 -5.18 5.10
C ILE A 79 -11.73 -3.69 4.95
N ARG A 80 -12.86 -3.34 4.34
CA ARG A 80 -13.27 -1.94 4.14
C ARG A 80 -13.42 -1.19 5.46
N ASP A 81 -14.16 -1.75 6.41
CA ASP A 81 -14.37 -1.13 7.72
C ASP A 81 -13.04 -0.93 8.48
N ALA A 82 -12.13 -1.91 8.39
CA ALA A 82 -10.81 -1.83 9.01
C ALA A 82 -9.95 -0.74 8.37
N PHE A 83 -9.93 -0.67 7.03
CA PHE A 83 -9.15 0.34 6.30
C PHE A 83 -9.77 1.73 6.41
N ASP A 84 -11.09 1.88 6.49
CA ASP A 84 -11.75 3.16 6.82
C ASP A 84 -11.31 3.68 8.18
N ALA A 85 -11.32 2.81 9.19
CA ALA A 85 -10.84 3.17 10.52
C ALA A 85 -9.36 3.60 10.48
N LEU A 86 -8.52 2.86 9.74
CA LEU A 86 -7.11 3.19 9.56
C LEU A 86 -6.92 4.54 8.86
N PHE A 87 -7.60 4.78 7.75
CA PHE A 87 -7.48 6.02 7.01
C PHE A 87 -8.04 7.22 7.78
N GLY A 88 -9.11 7.05 8.55
CA GLY A 88 -9.61 8.07 9.47
C GLY A 88 -8.63 8.36 10.61
N PHE A 89 -7.92 7.34 11.10
CA PHE A 89 -6.86 7.53 12.09
C PHE A 89 -5.67 8.31 11.50
N LEU A 90 -5.24 7.96 10.28
CA LEU A 90 -4.17 8.68 9.56
C LEU A 90 -4.55 10.13 9.21
N GLU A 91 -5.82 10.39 8.91
CA GLU A 91 -6.37 11.75 8.71
C GLU A 91 -6.12 12.61 9.94
N ASN A 92 -6.46 12.09 11.12
CA ASN A 92 -6.30 12.78 12.40
C ASN A 92 -4.83 13.06 12.72
N ILE A 93 -3.93 12.15 12.36
CA ILE A 93 -2.48 12.35 12.53
C ILE A 93 -1.99 13.49 11.66
N GLN A 94 -2.32 13.46 10.36
CA GLN A 94 -1.91 14.52 9.46
C GLN A 94 -2.58 15.86 9.84
N TYR A 95 -3.79 15.84 10.38
CA TYR A 95 -4.43 17.05 10.94
C TYR A 95 -3.66 17.60 12.15
N ALA A 96 -3.20 16.73 13.05
CA ALA A 96 -2.36 17.15 14.18
C ALA A 96 -1.00 17.71 13.73
N VAL A 97 -0.44 17.18 12.63
CA VAL A 97 0.75 17.76 11.99
C VAL A 97 0.45 19.15 11.43
N ASP A 98 -0.68 19.34 10.74
CA ASP A 98 -1.08 20.65 10.19
C ASP A 98 -1.23 21.71 11.29
N LEU A 99 -1.68 21.30 12.47
CA LEU A 99 -1.82 22.16 13.65
C LEU A 99 -0.53 22.33 14.47
N ASN A 100 0.60 21.76 14.03
CA ASN A 100 1.87 21.75 14.75
C ASN A 100 1.81 21.14 16.17
N VAL A 101 0.85 20.24 16.41
CA VAL A 101 0.78 19.47 17.68
C VAL A 101 1.91 18.43 17.71
N ILE A 102 2.18 17.83 16.55
CA ILE A 102 3.31 16.93 16.25
C ILE A 102 3.93 17.34 14.91
N THR A 103 5.10 16.82 14.56
CA THR A 103 5.78 17.00 13.27
C THR A 103 5.82 15.68 12.51
N GLN A 104 6.13 15.77 11.21
CA GLN A 104 6.38 14.60 10.38
C GLN A 104 7.51 13.71 10.93
N ASP A 105 8.55 14.28 11.55
CA ASP A 105 9.62 13.48 12.15
C ASP A 105 9.16 12.72 13.41
N ASP A 106 8.21 13.27 14.20
CA ASP A 106 7.65 12.53 15.33
C ASP A 106 6.87 11.29 14.86
N VAL A 107 6.08 11.47 13.80
CA VAL A 107 5.30 10.38 13.19
C VAL A 107 6.24 9.32 12.59
N TYR A 108 7.36 9.73 12.01
CA TYR A 108 8.39 8.82 11.49
C TYR A 108 9.11 8.04 12.60
N ALA A 109 9.40 8.70 13.72
CA ALA A 109 10.07 8.09 14.87
C ALA A 109 9.15 7.17 15.70
N ALA A 110 7.82 7.36 15.59
CA ALA A 110 6.85 6.53 16.29
C ALA A 110 6.72 5.13 15.65
N PRO A 111 6.28 4.10 16.40
CA PRO A 111 6.00 2.76 15.85
C PRO A 111 5.01 2.74 14.67
N LEU A 112 4.25 3.82 14.50
CA LEU A 112 3.31 3.97 13.40
C LEU A 112 3.98 4.04 12.02
N SER A 113 5.23 4.51 11.95
CA SER A 113 5.98 4.58 10.70
C SER A 113 6.14 3.23 10.03
N TYR A 114 6.14 2.14 10.81
CA TYR A 114 6.13 0.77 10.29
C TYR A 114 4.92 0.51 9.39
N TYR A 115 3.71 0.83 9.86
CA TYR A 115 2.48 0.59 9.10
C TYR A 115 2.31 1.55 7.93
N LEU A 116 2.82 2.78 8.05
CA LEU A 116 2.94 3.70 6.92
C LEU A 116 3.88 3.15 5.85
N GLY A 117 5.03 2.58 6.24
CA GLY A 117 5.94 1.89 5.35
C GLY A 117 5.25 0.74 4.62
N LYS A 118 4.54 -0.13 5.34
CA LYS A 118 3.77 -1.23 4.74
C LYS A 118 2.70 -0.79 3.74
N LEU A 119 2.07 0.38 3.94
CA LEU A 119 1.14 0.97 2.98
C LEU A 119 1.86 1.52 1.74
N CYS A 120 3.03 2.14 1.92
CA CYS A 120 3.84 2.72 0.85
C CYS A 120 4.57 1.67 0.00
N GLU A 121 4.88 0.50 0.58
CA GLU A 121 5.59 -0.62 -0.05
C GLU A 121 4.67 -1.58 -0.82
N LYS A 122 3.34 -1.38 -0.78
CA LYS A 122 2.41 -2.21 -1.56
C LYS A 122 2.72 -2.09 -3.06
N ASP A 123 2.42 -3.17 -3.79
CA ASP A 123 2.54 -3.20 -5.24
C ASP A 123 1.70 -2.09 -5.89
N GLU A 124 2.04 -1.73 -7.12
CA GLU A 124 1.44 -0.57 -7.79
C GLU A 124 -0.08 -0.69 -7.95
N TRP A 125 -0.63 -1.91 -8.09
CA TRP A 125 -2.08 -2.12 -8.21
C TRP A 125 -2.78 -1.88 -6.88
N THR A 126 -2.30 -2.50 -5.80
CA THR A 126 -2.82 -2.28 -4.45
C THR A 126 -2.70 -0.81 -4.04
N HIS A 127 -1.57 -0.17 -4.36
CA HIS A 127 -1.37 1.25 -4.09
C HIS A 127 -2.36 2.13 -4.87
N CYS A 128 -2.58 1.84 -6.16
CA CYS A 128 -3.60 2.52 -6.96
C CYS A 128 -5.01 2.36 -6.37
N ALA A 129 -5.36 1.16 -5.90
CA ALA A 129 -6.64 0.90 -5.24
C ALA A 129 -6.81 1.75 -3.98
N ILE A 130 -5.78 1.81 -3.12
CA ILE A 130 -5.76 2.68 -1.93
C ILE A 130 -5.94 4.14 -2.31
N CYS A 131 -5.16 4.67 -3.25
CA CYS A 131 -5.25 6.08 -3.65
C CYS A 131 -6.64 6.45 -4.19
N ARG A 132 -7.25 5.57 -5.00
CA ARG A 132 -8.62 5.75 -5.49
C ARG A 132 -9.64 5.72 -4.38
N TYR A 133 -9.46 4.81 -3.41
CA TYR A 133 -10.31 4.72 -2.25
C TYR A 133 -10.27 6.02 -1.43
N LEU A 134 -9.06 6.51 -1.12
CA LEU A 134 -8.86 7.77 -0.40
C LEU A 134 -9.53 8.94 -1.11
N ALA A 135 -9.35 9.05 -2.43
CA ALA A 135 -10.00 10.10 -3.23
C ALA A 135 -11.53 9.95 -3.28
N GLY A 136 -12.02 8.72 -3.44
CA GLY A 136 -13.46 8.42 -3.57
C GLY A 136 -14.26 8.61 -2.29
N TYR A 137 -13.64 8.36 -1.12
CA TYR A 137 -14.28 8.42 0.19
C TYR A 137 -13.86 9.63 1.05
N GLY A 138 -12.98 10.49 0.55
CA GLY A 138 -12.70 11.79 1.15
C GLY A 138 -11.65 11.77 2.27
N PHE A 139 -10.51 11.12 2.02
CA PHE A 139 -9.35 11.09 2.92
C PHE A 139 -8.12 11.85 2.35
N PRO A 140 -8.23 13.18 2.09
CA PRO A 140 -7.19 13.95 1.41
C PRO A 140 -5.92 14.18 2.24
N LYS A 141 -6.01 14.20 3.58
CA LYS A 141 -4.83 14.33 4.44
C LYS A 141 -4.09 13.01 4.55
N THR A 142 -4.80 11.88 4.59
CA THR A 142 -4.18 10.55 4.51
C THR A 142 -3.45 10.36 3.19
N GLU A 143 -4.07 10.77 2.07
CA GLU A 143 -3.40 10.77 0.77
C GLU A 143 -2.10 11.60 0.80
N ARG A 144 -2.16 12.82 1.35
CA ARG A 144 -0.98 13.68 1.50
C ARG A 144 0.09 13.08 2.40
N LEU A 145 -0.31 12.44 3.50
CA LEU A 145 0.57 11.76 4.44
C LEU A 145 1.30 10.61 3.73
N LEU A 146 0.56 9.74 3.04
CA LEU A 146 1.14 8.63 2.29
C LEU A 146 2.05 9.12 1.16
N ARG A 147 1.71 10.20 0.47
CA ARG A 147 2.58 10.79 -0.56
C ARG A 147 3.91 11.28 0.03
N TYR A 148 3.87 11.94 1.20
CA TYR A 148 5.08 12.38 1.90
C TYR A 148 5.96 11.19 2.29
N TYR A 149 5.37 10.15 2.87
CA TYR A 149 6.12 8.99 3.35
C TYR A 149 6.54 8.04 2.24
N ARG A 150 5.80 7.92 1.14
CA ARG A 150 6.22 7.10 -0.02
C ARG A 150 7.55 7.60 -0.56
N ALA A 151 7.73 8.92 -0.70
CA ALA A 151 9.02 9.49 -1.10
C ALA A 151 10.16 9.20 -0.11
N ARG A 152 9.84 8.91 1.16
CA ARG A 152 10.82 8.63 2.22
C ARG A 152 11.10 7.13 2.40
N PHE A 153 10.12 6.27 2.10
CA PHE A 153 10.23 4.81 2.16
C PHE A 153 10.64 4.17 0.83
N SER A 154 10.39 4.84 -0.31
CA SER A 154 10.90 4.36 -1.60
C SER A 154 12.41 4.18 -1.49
N PRO A 155 12.96 3.03 -1.88
CA PRO A 155 14.41 2.90 -1.96
C PRO A 155 14.88 4.02 -2.85
N LYS A 156 15.85 4.82 -2.36
CA LYS A 156 16.65 5.63 -3.26
C LYS A 156 17.33 4.62 -4.17
N ILE A 157 16.76 4.40 -5.35
CA ILE A 157 17.48 3.71 -6.41
C ILE A 157 18.68 4.63 -6.65
N GLU A 158 19.84 4.23 -6.14
CA GLU A 158 21.06 4.89 -6.51
C GLU A 158 21.13 4.80 -8.03
N PRO A 159 21.27 5.92 -8.74
CA PRO A 159 21.43 5.86 -10.18
C PRO A 159 22.59 4.91 -10.48
N LEU A 160 22.36 3.98 -11.41
CA LEU A 160 23.39 3.04 -11.85
C LEU A 160 24.65 3.85 -12.18
N THR A 161 25.81 3.40 -11.68
CA THR A 161 27.07 4.02 -12.07
C THR A 161 27.30 3.81 -13.58
N GLU A 162 28.09 4.67 -14.23
CA GLU A 162 28.41 4.51 -15.66
C GLU A 162 28.94 3.10 -15.98
N ASP A 163 29.73 2.52 -15.06
CA ASP A 163 30.24 1.15 -15.16
C ASP A 163 29.11 0.09 -15.15
N GLN A 164 28.11 0.24 -14.28
CA GLN A 164 26.97 -0.67 -14.20
C GLN A 164 26.08 -0.56 -15.45
N ILE A 165 25.86 0.66 -15.94
CA ILE A 165 25.14 0.90 -17.20
C ILE A 165 25.87 0.22 -18.36
N GLN A 166 27.20 0.30 -18.39
CA GLN A 166 28.01 -0.28 -19.46
C GLN A 166 28.03 -1.81 -19.43
N ILE A 167 27.97 -2.42 -18.25
CA ILE A 167 27.81 -3.88 -18.09
C ILE A 167 26.43 -4.32 -18.58
N CYS A 168 25.35 -3.68 -18.12
CA CYS A 168 23.99 -4.01 -18.56
C CYS A 168 23.80 -3.85 -20.07
N ASN A 169 24.39 -2.83 -20.68
CA ASN A 169 24.33 -2.63 -22.13
C ASN A 169 25.08 -3.73 -22.89
N LYS A 170 26.24 -4.19 -22.39
CA LYS A 170 26.98 -5.31 -22.99
C LYS A 170 26.22 -6.62 -22.88
N ASP A 171 25.58 -6.87 -21.75
CA ASP A 171 24.77 -8.08 -21.55
C ASP A 171 23.56 -8.08 -22.50
N LEU A 172 22.86 -6.95 -22.63
CA LEU A 172 21.74 -6.79 -23.56
C LEU A 172 22.16 -6.95 -25.03
N GLU A 173 23.30 -6.38 -25.43
CA GLU A 173 23.86 -6.57 -26.77
C GLU A 173 24.24 -8.03 -27.04
N SER A 174 24.71 -8.75 -26.04
CA SER A 174 25.06 -10.17 -26.16
C SER A 174 23.83 -11.06 -26.33
N GLU A 175 22.74 -10.76 -25.62
CA GLU A 175 21.46 -11.47 -25.73
C GLU A 175 20.78 -11.21 -27.08
N LEU A 176 20.78 -9.95 -27.55
CA LEU A 176 20.27 -9.59 -28.87
C LEU A 176 21.01 -10.33 -29.98
N ARG A 177 22.35 -10.40 -29.92
CA ARG A 177 23.15 -11.16 -30.89
C ARG A 177 22.89 -12.66 -30.82
N ALA A 178 22.73 -13.22 -29.63
CA ALA A 178 22.41 -14.64 -29.47
C ALA A 178 21.04 -14.99 -30.08
N GLU A 179 20.07 -14.11 -29.95
CA GLU A 179 18.74 -14.26 -30.52
C GLU A 179 18.73 -14.09 -32.05
N GLU A 180 19.50 -13.16 -32.59
CA GLU A 180 19.70 -13.01 -34.05
C GLU A 180 20.34 -14.25 -34.67
N VAL A 181 21.34 -14.85 -34.01
CA VAL A 181 21.99 -16.09 -34.46
C VAL A 181 21.01 -17.28 -34.42
N ARG A 182 20.18 -17.38 -33.38
CA ARG A 182 19.12 -18.39 -33.28
C ARG A 182 18.13 -18.29 -34.45
N LYS A 183 17.61 -17.09 -34.71
CA LYS A 183 16.68 -16.84 -35.82
C LYS A 183 17.31 -17.14 -37.19
N ALA A 184 18.58 -16.79 -37.38
CA ALA A 184 19.30 -17.10 -38.62
C ALA A 184 19.54 -18.60 -38.83
N ALA A 185 19.73 -19.37 -37.75
CA ALA A 185 19.88 -20.82 -37.80
C ALA A 185 18.56 -21.53 -38.13
N GLU A 186 17.43 -21.04 -37.61
CA GLU A 186 16.09 -21.56 -37.94
C GLU A 186 15.73 -21.35 -39.43
N ILE A 187 16.16 -20.25 -40.04
CA ILE A 187 15.91 -19.96 -41.47
C ILE A 187 16.75 -20.86 -42.40
N LYS A 188 17.92 -21.34 -41.96
CA LYS A 188 18.79 -22.25 -42.76
C LYS A 188 18.47 -23.74 -42.58
N GLY A 189 17.56 -24.09 -41.66
CA GLY A 189 17.11 -25.46 -41.38
C GLY A 189 15.85 -25.90 -42.16
N LEU A 190 15.40 -25.09 -43.12
CA LEU A 190 14.35 -25.37 -44.11
C LEU A 190 14.99 -25.51 -45.51
#